data_AF-A0A7G7LDR9-F1
#
_entry.id   AF-A0A7G7LDR9-F1
#
_cell.length_a   1.000
_cell.length_b   1.000
_cell.length_c   1.000
_cell.angle_alpha   90.00
_cell.angle_beta   90.00
_cell.angle_gamma   90.00
#
_symmetry.space_group_name_H-M   'P 1'
#
loop_
_entity.id
_entity.type
_entity.pdbx_description
1 polymer ?
#
loop_
_entity_poly.entity_id
_entity_poly.type
_entity_poly.pdbx_seq_one_letter_code
_entity_poly.pdbx_strand_id
1 'polypeptide(L)' 'MTSSQDPTPEARANVTEHNVETRADLLPEERAAGSADPEAQAAAILAESEERTLHPDADEGGHRTSEETV' A
#
# COMPACT_ATOMS: atom_id res chain seq x y z
N MET A 1 7.71 -9.79 7.68
CA MET A 1 6.48 -10.35 7.08
C MET A 1 5.55 -9.17 6.93
N THR A 2 5.17 -8.78 5.71
CA THR A 2 4.15 -7.74 5.50
C THR A 2 2.91 -8.13 6.29
N SER A 3 2.40 -7.22 7.12
CA SER A 3 1.22 -7.47 7.94
C SER A 3 0.08 -7.91 7.03
N SER A 4 -0.31 -9.19 7.11
CA SER A 4 -1.45 -9.76 6.38
C SER A 4 -2.81 -9.30 6.94
N GLN A 5 -2.85 -8.13 7.57
CA GLN A 5 -4.06 -7.56 8.13
C GLN A 5 -4.94 -7.04 6.99
N ASP A 6 -6.19 -7.50 6.93
CA ASP A 6 -7.19 -6.87 6.07
C ASP A 6 -7.32 -5.38 6.45
N PRO A 7 -7.25 -4.45 5.48
CA PRO A 7 -7.35 -3.02 5.76
C PRO A 7 -8.71 -2.70 6.38
N THR A 8 -8.69 -1.82 7.39
CA THR A 8 -9.89 -1.36 8.09
C THR A 8 -10.88 -0.72 7.13
N PRO A 9 -12.18 -0.65 7.50
CA PRO A 9 -13.18 0.05 6.70
C PRO A 9 -12.85 1.53 6.46
N GLU A 10 -12.19 2.18 7.42
CA GLU A 10 -11.73 3.57 7.31
C GLU A 10 -10.61 3.70 6.28
N ALA A 11 -9.60 2.83 6.33
CA ALA A 11 -8.54 2.77 5.32
C ALA A 11 -9.10 2.56 3.91
N ARG A 12 -10.08 1.67 3.76
CA ARG A 12 -10.79 1.45 2.48
C ARG A 12 -11.59 2.67 2.04
N ALA A 13 -12.21 3.41 2.96
CA ALA A 13 -12.99 4.60 2.66
C ALA A 13 -12.12 5.79 2.18
N ASN A 14 -10.86 5.84 2.61
CA ASN A 14 -9.90 6.85 2.14
C ASN A 14 -9.39 6.57 0.71
N VAL A 15 -9.57 5.36 0.19
CA VAL A 15 -9.23 5.03 -1.20
C VAL A 15 -10.30 5.63 -2.12
N THR A 16 -9.91 6.67 -2.85
CA THR A 16 -10.78 7.31 -3.85
C THR A 16 -10.58 6.71 -5.24
N GLU A 17 -11.60 6.80 -6.10
CA GLU A 17 -11.51 6.38 -7.50
C GLU A 17 -10.33 7.06 -8.22
N HIS A 18 -10.13 8.36 -7.99
CA HIS A 18 -9.03 9.11 -8.58
C HIS A 18 -7.64 8.54 -8.20
N ASN A 19 -7.46 8.14 -6.94
CA ASN A 19 -6.20 7.55 -6.48
C ASN A 19 -5.97 6.19 -7.15
N VAL A 20 -7.04 5.38 -7.29
CA VAL A 20 -6.99 4.08 -7.97
C VAL A 20 -6.62 4.27 -9.44
N GLU A 21 -7.31 5.13 -10.17
CA GLU A 21 -7.01 5.42 -11.58
C GLU A 21 -5.56 5.85 -11.78
N THR A 22 -5.07 6.76 -10.92
CA THR A 22 -3.69 7.26 -11.00
C THR A 22 -2.66 6.16 -10.73
N ARG A 23 -2.89 5.30 -9.74
CA ARG A 23 -1.96 4.21 -9.39
C ARG A 23 -2.04 3.02 -10.34
N ALA A 24 -3.18 2.80 -10.98
CA ALA A 24 -3.40 1.76 -11.97
C ALA A 24 -2.67 2.05 -13.29
N ASP A 25 -2.19 3.27 -13.51
CA ASP A 25 -1.31 3.57 -14.65
C ASP A 25 0.08 2.92 -14.44
N LEU A 26 0.25 1.77 -15.08
CA LEU A 26 1.43 0.92 -14.91
C LEU A 26 2.64 1.44 -15.71
N LEU A 27 3.79 1.48 -15.04
CA LEU A 27 5.09 1.70 -15.70
C LEU A 27 5.38 0.57 -16.71
N PRO A 28 6.26 0.80 -17.71
CA PRO A 28 6.64 -0.24 -18.67
C PRO A 28 7.10 -1.55 -18.02
N GLU A 29 7.85 -1.46 -16.93
CA GLU A 29 8.34 -2.59 -16.15
C GLU A 29 7.21 -3.35 -15.45
N GLU A 30 6.23 -2.65 -14.88
CA GLU A 30 5.05 -3.25 -14.24
C GLU A 30 4.14 -3.93 -15.28
N ARG A 31 3.99 -3.33 -16.47
CA ARG A 31 3.29 -3.96 -17.59
C ARG A 31 3.98 -5.25 -18.05
N ALA A 32 5.32 -5.27 -18.05
CA ALA A 32 6.09 -6.45 -18.40
C ALA A 32 5.97 -7.57 -17.33
N ALA A 33 5.86 -7.21 -16.05
CA ALA A 33 5.56 -8.16 -14.97
C ALA A 33 4.13 -8.73 -15.07
N GLY A 34 3.20 -7.93 -15.59
CA GLY A 34 1.82 -8.29 -15.85
C GLY A 34 0.92 -8.15 -14.61
N SER A 35 -0.28 -7.61 -14.84
CA SER A 35 -1.35 -7.55 -13.84
C SER A 35 -2.66 -7.98 -14.49
N ALA A 36 -3.43 -8.83 -13.82
CA ALA A 36 -4.73 -9.27 -14.31
C ALA A 36 -5.80 -8.17 -14.19
N ASP A 37 -5.66 -7.31 -13.19
CA ASP A 37 -6.54 -6.19 -12.91
C ASP A 37 -5.74 -5.08 -12.19
N PRO A 38 -5.20 -4.11 -12.94
CA PRO A 38 -4.41 -3.02 -12.38
C PRO A 38 -5.18 -2.16 -11.38
N GLU A 39 -6.49 -1.98 -11.56
CA GLU A 39 -7.34 -1.19 -10.67
C GLU A 39 -7.58 -1.91 -9.34
N ALA A 40 -7.90 -3.20 -9.38
CA ALA A 40 -8.05 -4.00 -8.17
C ALA A 40 -6.72 -4.10 -7.39
N GLN A 41 -5.60 -4.24 -8.10
CA GLN A 41 -4.27 -4.23 -7.49
C GLN A 41 -3.95 -2.87 -6.86
N ALA A 42 -4.24 -1.77 -7.57
CA ALA A 42 -4.03 -0.42 -7.06
C ALA A 42 -4.86 -0.15 -5.79
N ALA A 43 -6.15 -0.53 -5.81
CA ALA A 43 -7.04 -0.37 -4.66
C ALA A 43 -6.54 -1.13 -3.42
N ALA A 44 -6.04 -2.36 -3.59
CA ALA A 44 -5.49 -3.16 -2.50
C ALA A 44 -4.24 -2.51 -1.88
N ILE A 45 -3.29 -2.06 -2.71
CA ILE A 45 -2.05 -1.41 -2.28
C ILE A 45 -2.35 -0.09 -1.56
N LEU A 46 -3.29 0.71 -2.08
CA LEU A 46 -3.68 1.98 -1.48
C LEU A 46 -4.36 1.75 -0.13
N ALA A 47 -5.27 0.78 -0.02
CA ALA A 47 -5.92 0.47 1.25
C ALA A 47 -4.92 -0.02 2.31
N GLU A 48 -3.92 -0.83 1.94
CA GLU A 48 -2.83 -1.23 2.84
C GLU A 48 -1.98 -0.02 3.27
N SER A 49 -1.76 0.93 2.36
CA SER A 49 -0.99 2.14 2.65
C SER A 49 -1.74 3.11 3.56
N GLU A 50 -3.05 3.25 3.37
CA GLU A 50 -3.93 4.00 4.27
C GLU A 50 -3.96 3.37 5.66
N GLU A 51 -4.02 2.03 5.76
CA GLU A 51 -3.95 1.31 7.03
C GLU A 51 -2.66 1.63 7.80
N ARG A 52 -1.49 1.57 7.15
CA ARG A 52 -0.23 1.97 7.78
C ARG A 52 -0.18 3.43 8.18
N THR A 53 -0.88 4.30 7.45
CA THR A 53 -0.93 5.74 7.75
C THR A 53 -1.82 6.03 8.95
N LEU A 54 -2.96 5.35 9.06
CA LEU A 54 -3.90 5.46 10.19
C LEU A 54 -3.38 4.76 11.45
N HIS A 55 -2.67 3.64 11.27
CA HIS A 55 -2.14 2.79 12.33
C HIS A 55 -0.62 2.61 12.22
N PRO A 56 0.17 3.70 12.41
CA PRO A 56 1.62 3.66 12.24
C PRO A 56 2.33 2.70 13.20
N ASP A 57 1.79 2.47 14.41
CA ASP A 57 2.34 1.55 15.40
C ASP A 57 2.06 0.06 15.09
N ALA A 58 1.17 -0.23 14.11
CA ALA A 58 0.88 -1.60 13.68
C ALA A 58 1.96 -2.16 12.75
N ASP A 59 2.83 -1.30 12.21
CA ASP A 59 4.00 -1.73 11.45
C ASP A 59 5.10 -2.13 12.45
N GLU A 60 5.16 -3.42 12.79
CA GLU A 60 6.22 -4.03 13.62
C GLU A 60 7.62 -3.97 12.97
N GLY A 61 7.76 -3.29 11.82
CA GLY A 61 9.02 -3.00 11.16
C GLY A 61 9.81 -1.93 11.91
N GLY A 62 10.48 -2.33 12.99
CA GLY A 62 11.26 -1.47 13.88
C GLY A 62 11.96 -0.31 13.17
N HIS A 63 11.57 0.91 13.56
CA HIS A 63 12.27 2.14 13.20
C HIS A 63 13.74 2.00 13.59
N ARG A 64 14.61 1.64 12.64
CA ARG A 64 16.04 1.75 12.86
C ARG A 64 16.36 3.22 13.04
N THR A 65 16.76 3.61 14.24
CA THR A 65 17.22 4.97 14.49
C THR A 65 18.57 5.16 13.81
N SER A 66 18.94 6.41 13.51
CA SER A 66 20.25 6.72 12.94
C SER A 66 21.42 6.25 13.84
N GLU A 67 21.15 6.01 15.12
CA GLU A 67 22.08 5.49 16.12
C GLU A 67 22.39 3.98 15.94
N GLU A 68 21.56 3.24 15.20
CA GLU A 68 21.77 1.80 14.93
C GLU A 68 22.63 1.50 13.69
N THR A 69 23.23 2.53 13.07
CA THR A 69 24.15 2.34 11.94
C THR A 69 25.60 2.39 12.44
N VAL A 70 26.27 1.23 12.51
CA VAL A 70 27.71 1.05 12.86
C VAL A 70 28.62 1.45 11.71
#